data_AF-A0A0U4WQG3-F1
#
_entry.id   AF-A0A0U4WQG3-F1
#
_cell.length_a   1.000
_cell.length_b   1.000
_cell.length_c   1.000
_cell.angle_alpha   90.00
_cell.angle_beta   90.00
_cell.angle_gamma   90.00
#
_symmetry.space_group_name_H-M   'P 1'
#
loop_
_entity.id
_entity.type
_entity.pdbx_description
1 polymer ?
#
loop_
_entity_poly.entity_id
_entity_poly.type
_entity_poly.pdbx_seq_one_letter_code
_entity_poly.pdbx_strand_id
1 'polypeptide(L)'
;MHAALEAVQHGRAHGCLSAGNTGAWMALARLLLGTLPEIDRPAMMSALPGRGEHQTLLLDLGANLDTTAEQLVQFACLGAGAAQARGLARPRVALLNVGREPGKGTPVIQEAARRLAQSPAFDFIGFVEGSDLYAAVADVVVCDGFTGNAVLKSGEALLRLLVERSGTASWLERRLLQPWLARRFRHWDPELRNGASFLGLNAVVVKSHGAAGEVGLVQAIERALRDVETDLPERIRLNLAALKAV
;
A
#
# COMPACT_ATOMS: atom_id res chain seq x y z
N MET A 1 -5.84 -21.20 -2.33
CA MET A 1 -4.88 -20.41 -1.53
C MET A 1 -3.63 -21.22 -1.25
N HIS A 2 -3.68 -22.28 -0.44
CA HIS A 2 -2.51 -23.11 -0.10
C HIS A 2 -1.67 -23.54 -1.33
N ALA A 3 -2.29 -24.19 -2.31
CA ALA A 3 -1.60 -24.66 -3.53
C ALA A 3 -0.88 -23.56 -4.31
N ALA A 4 -1.37 -22.31 -4.27
CA ALA A 4 -0.72 -21.19 -4.93
C ALA A 4 0.56 -20.76 -4.18
N LEU A 5 0.51 -20.73 -2.84
CA LEU A 5 1.67 -20.44 -2.00
C LEU A 5 2.71 -21.56 -2.09
N GLU A 6 2.27 -22.81 -2.09
CA GLU A 6 3.13 -23.98 -2.24
C GLU A 6 3.83 -24.01 -3.61
N ALA A 7 3.17 -23.51 -4.68
CA ALA A 7 3.82 -23.36 -5.98
C ALA A 7 4.97 -22.35 -5.91
N VAL A 8 4.79 -21.23 -5.21
CA VAL A 8 5.85 -20.24 -4.98
C VAL A 8 6.96 -20.80 -4.09
N GLN A 9 6.61 -21.47 -2.99
CA GLN A 9 7.56 -22.09 -2.07
C GLN A 9 8.49 -23.09 -2.76
N HIS A 10 7.96 -23.87 -3.71
CA HIS A 10 8.72 -24.85 -4.49
C HIS A 10 9.35 -24.28 -5.78
N GLY A 11 9.35 -22.96 -5.98
CA GLY A 11 9.95 -22.33 -7.15
C GLY A 11 9.22 -22.60 -8.47
N ARG A 12 7.98 -23.09 -8.44
CA ARG A 12 7.12 -23.31 -9.62
C ARG A 12 6.40 -22.04 -10.08
N ALA A 13 6.45 -20.98 -9.27
CA ALA A 13 5.90 -19.66 -9.57
C ALA A 13 6.73 -18.56 -8.89
N HIS A 14 6.79 -17.38 -9.49
CA HIS A 14 7.55 -16.22 -8.94
C HIS A 14 6.71 -15.34 -8.00
N GLY A 15 5.40 -15.50 -8.01
CA GLY A 15 4.47 -14.76 -7.17
C GLY A 15 3.07 -15.36 -7.22
N CYS A 16 2.20 -14.95 -6.30
CA CYS A 16 0.82 -15.41 -6.26
C CYS A 16 -0.14 -14.33 -5.75
N LEU A 17 -1.43 -14.52 -6.02
CA LEU A 17 -2.47 -13.63 -5.53
C LEU A 17 -3.73 -14.39 -5.11
N SER A 18 -4.54 -13.78 -4.25
CA SER A 18 -5.85 -14.31 -3.89
C SER A 18 -6.90 -13.23 -3.69
N ALA A 19 -8.12 -13.48 -4.14
CA ALA A 19 -9.31 -12.69 -3.78
C ALA A 19 -9.98 -13.16 -2.47
N GLY A 20 -9.49 -14.25 -1.85
CA GLY A 20 -10.06 -14.85 -0.64
C GLY A 20 -9.91 -14.02 0.63
N ASN A 21 -10.18 -14.61 1.80
CA ASN A 21 -10.08 -13.90 3.09
C ASN A 21 -8.68 -13.34 3.35
N THR A 22 -8.56 -12.05 3.67
CA THR A 22 -7.27 -11.35 3.86
C THR A 22 -6.44 -11.97 4.99
N GLY A 23 -7.06 -12.24 6.14
CA GLY A 23 -6.36 -12.77 7.31
C GLY A 23 -5.85 -14.18 7.08
N ALA A 24 -6.68 -15.06 6.50
CA ALA A 24 -6.26 -16.41 6.12
C ALA A 24 -5.14 -16.39 5.07
N TRP A 25 -5.23 -15.49 4.09
CA TRP A 25 -4.21 -15.35 3.05
C TRP A 25 -2.87 -14.89 3.62
N MET A 26 -2.88 -13.87 4.49
CA MET A 26 -1.69 -13.40 5.19
C MET A 26 -1.07 -14.47 6.09
N ALA A 27 -1.90 -15.16 6.89
CA ALA A 27 -1.43 -16.18 7.83
C ALA A 27 -0.77 -17.37 7.10
N LEU A 28 -1.41 -17.88 6.04
CA LEU A 28 -0.86 -18.95 5.21
C LEU A 28 0.42 -18.50 4.50
N ALA A 29 0.45 -17.28 3.97
CA ALA A 29 1.64 -16.76 3.28
C ALA A 29 2.83 -16.64 4.24
N ARG A 30 2.60 -16.10 5.44
CA ARG A 30 3.64 -16.03 6.48
C ARG A 30 4.14 -17.41 6.88
N LEU A 31 3.24 -18.37 7.05
CA LEU A 31 3.59 -19.73 7.47
C LEU A 31 4.43 -20.47 6.41
N LEU A 32 4.03 -20.39 5.13
CA LEU A 32 4.65 -21.17 4.06
C LEU A 32 5.88 -20.50 3.45
N LEU A 33 5.86 -19.17 3.29
CA LEU A 33 6.93 -18.43 2.62
C LEU A 33 7.90 -17.76 3.61
N GLY A 34 7.49 -17.58 4.87
CA GLY A 34 8.24 -16.82 5.85
C GLY A 34 8.28 -15.32 5.57
N THR A 35 8.90 -14.58 6.48
CA THR A 35 9.17 -13.15 6.34
C THR A 35 10.62 -12.89 6.01
N LEU A 36 10.88 -11.70 5.45
CA LEU A 36 12.23 -11.15 5.35
C LEU A 36 12.84 -11.06 6.76
N PRO A 37 14.18 -11.12 6.88
CA PRO A 37 14.86 -10.97 8.17
C PRO A 37 14.36 -9.73 8.91
N GLU A 38 14.12 -9.89 10.23
CA GLU A 38 13.70 -8.83 11.16
C GLU A 38 12.28 -8.31 10.98
N ILE A 39 11.60 -8.69 9.90
CA ILE A 39 10.18 -8.37 9.74
C ILE A 39 9.36 -9.37 10.55
N ASP A 40 8.70 -8.86 11.60
CA ASP A 40 7.81 -9.67 12.45
C ASP A 40 6.53 -10.03 11.69
N ARG A 41 5.93 -9.03 11.02
CA ARG A 41 4.68 -9.18 10.29
C ARG A 41 4.72 -8.45 8.96
N PRO A 42 4.16 -9.04 7.89
CA PRO A 42 4.03 -8.34 6.64
C PRO A 42 3.00 -7.21 6.74
N ALA A 43 3.16 -6.18 5.92
CA ALA A 43 2.21 -5.08 5.79
C ALA A 43 1.56 -5.08 4.40
N MET A 44 0.28 -4.76 4.32
CA MET A 44 -0.43 -4.65 3.06
C MET A 44 -0.29 -3.24 2.50
N MET A 45 0.13 -3.13 1.25
CA MET A 45 0.45 -1.87 0.59
C MET A 45 -0.37 -1.66 -0.68
N SER A 46 -0.91 -0.45 -0.85
CA SER A 46 -1.51 0.01 -2.10
C SER A 46 -1.07 1.44 -2.41
N ALA A 47 -1.13 1.81 -3.68
CA ALA A 47 -0.63 3.10 -4.17
C ALA A 47 -1.78 4.06 -4.42
N LEU A 48 -2.08 4.98 -3.50
CA LEU A 48 -3.11 6.02 -3.63
C LEU A 48 -2.82 6.97 -4.82
N PRO A 49 -3.85 7.42 -5.55
CA PRO A 49 -3.64 8.36 -6.64
C PRO A 49 -3.34 9.73 -6.04
N GLY A 50 -2.30 10.40 -6.51
CA GLY A 50 -1.93 11.74 -6.05
C GLY A 50 -2.34 12.83 -7.03
N ARG A 51 -1.91 14.06 -6.75
CA ARG A 51 -1.91 15.15 -7.72
C ARG A 51 -0.96 14.82 -8.88
N GLY A 52 -1.42 15.01 -10.11
CA GLY A 52 -0.64 14.70 -11.31
C GLY A 52 -0.47 13.20 -11.49
N GLU A 53 0.76 12.76 -11.77
CA GLU A 53 1.12 11.34 -11.92
C GLU A 53 1.67 10.74 -10.61
N HIS A 54 1.80 11.55 -9.56
CA HIS A 54 2.29 11.10 -8.26
C HIS A 54 1.41 10.00 -7.68
N GLN A 55 2.04 9.01 -7.04
CA GLN A 55 1.35 7.98 -6.28
C GLN A 55 1.92 7.90 -4.87
N THR A 56 1.04 7.92 -3.87
CA THR A 56 1.42 7.77 -2.47
C THR A 56 1.24 6.31 -2.06
N LEU A 57 2.29 5.62 -1.65
CA LEU A 57 2.17 4.28 -1.07
C LEU A 57 1.58 4.39 0.33
N LEU A 58 0.43 3.77 0.57
CA LEU A 58 -0.18 3.67 1.90
C LEU A 58 0.00 2.27 2.46
N LEU A 59 0.51 2.21 3.70
CA LEU A 59 0.67 1.01 4.51
C LEU A 59 0.22 1.35 5.94
N ASP A 60 -0.19 0.43 6.78
CA ASP A 60 -0.78 -0.87 6.45
C ASP A 60 -2.27 -0.68 6.09
N LEU A 61 -2.85 -1.64 5.37
CA LEU A 61 -4.23 -1.59 4.88
C LEU A 61 -5.14 -2.66 5.52
N GLY A 62 -4.72 -3.23 6.65
CA GLY A 62 -5.49 -4.20 7.41
C GLY A 62 -4.86 -5.59 7.51
N ALA A 63 -3.55 -5.73 7.26
CA ALA A 63 -2.82 -6.94 7.64
C ALA A 63 -2.68 -7.04 9.17
N ASN A 64 -2.47 -5.89 9.83
CA ASN A 64 -2.25 -5.74 11.26
C ASN A 64 -3.22 -4.71 11.81
N LEU A 65 -4.28 -5.15 12.49
CA LEU A 65 -5.31 -4.24 13.03
C LEU A 65 -4.72 -3.21 14.00
N ASP A 66 -3.90 -3.69 14.94
CA ASP A 66 -3.13 -2.87 15.86
C ASP A 66 -1.64 -3.08 15.60
N THR A 67 -0.85 -2.02 15.80
CA THR A 67 0.59 -2.02 15.53
C THR A 67 1.38 -1.42 16.67
N THR A 68 2.57 -1.98 16.94
CA THR A 68 3.55 -1.37 17.85
C THR A 68 4.39 -0.30 17.14
N ALA A 69 5.15 0.49 17.90
CA ALA A 69 6.05 1.49 17.32
C ALA A 69 7.15 0.85 16.46
N GLU A 70 7.65 -0.32 16.86
CA GLU A 70 8.58 -1.14 16.08
C GLU A 70 7.97 -1.52 14.73
N GLN A 71 6.73 -1.99 14.71
CA GLN A 71 6.06 -2.40 13.48
C GLN A 71 5.86 -1.21 12.53
N LEU A 72 5.48 -0.03 13.04
CA LEU A 72 5.40 1.18 12.22
C LEU A 72 6.77 1.56 11.61
N VAL A 73 7.85 1.41 12.37
CA VAL A 73 9.21 1.61 11.85
C VAL A 73 9.54 0.62 10.74
N GLN A 74 9.24 -0.67 10.95
CA GLN A 74 9.42 -1.70 9.93
C GLN A 74 8.61 -1.40 8.67
N PHE A 75 7.35 -0.97 8.81
CA PHE A 75 6.48 -0.66 7.68
C PHE A 75 6.97 0.56 6.88
N ALA A 76 7.55 1.55 7.55
CA ALA A 76 8.21 2.67 6.88
C ALA A 76 9.40 2.21 6.04
N CYS A 77 10.24 1.31 6.57
CA CYS A 77 11.35 0.74 5.81
C CYS A 77 10.87 -0.12 4.64
N LEU A 78 9.85 -0.95 4.84
CA LEU A 78 9.22 -1.75 3.77
C LEU A 78 8.67 -0.85 2.65
N GLY A 79 7.92 0.19 3.02
CA GLY A 79 7.35 1.14 2.08
C GLY A 79 8.41 1.95 1.34
N ALA A 80 9.46 2.41 2.03
CA ALA A 80 10.60 3.09 1.41
C ALA A 80 11.30 2.18 0.38
N GLY A 81 11.54 0.91 0.73
CA GLY A 81 12.11 -0.06 -0.19
C GLY A 81 11.24 -0.30 -1.42
N ALA A 82 9.91 -0.34 -1.24
CA ALA A 82 8.98 -0.43 -2.37
C ALA A 82 8.96 0.83 -3.25
N ALA A 83 9.12 2.03 -2.67
CA ALA A 83 9.26 3.27 -3.43
C ALA A 83 10.58 3.32 -4.21
N GLN A 84 11.68 2.88 -3.59
CA GLN A 84 12.99 2.75 -4.23
C GLN A 84 12.98 1.73 -5.38
N ALA A 85 12.25 0.63 -5.24
CA ALA A 85 12.02 -0.34 -6.30
C ALA A 85 11.32 0.27 -7.54
N ARG A 86 10.58 1.36 -7.35
CA ARG A 86 9.93 2.14 -8.42
C ARG A 86 10.78 3.31 -8.93
N GLY A 87 12.05 3.39 -8.54
CA GLY A 87 13.00 4.39 -9.01
C GLY A 87 13.12 5.65 -8.13
N LEU A 88 12.43 5.71 -6.99
CA LEU A 88 12.57 6.83 -6.06
C LEU A 88 13.76 6.61 -5.13
N ALA A 89 14.94 7.11 -5.50
CA ALA A 89 16.19 6.86 -4.77
C ALA A 89 16.11 7.20 -3.27
N ARG A 90 15.47 8.33 -2.92
CA ARG A 90 15.30 8.79 -1.55
C ARG A 90 13.84 9.21 -1.31
N PRO A 91 12.96 8.27 -0.92
CA PRO A 91 11.53 8.55 -0.81
C PRO A 91 11.22 9.37 0.45
N ARG A 92 10.22 10.24 0.37
CA ARG A 92 9.63 10.96 1.50
C ARG A 92 8.67 10.04 2.23
N VAL A 93 8.97 9.74 3.49
CA VAL A 93 8.17 8.85 4.33
C VAL A 93 7.53 9.63 5.46
N ALA A 94 6.24 9.39 5.71
CA ALA A 94 5.50 10.04 6.78
C ALA A 94 4.67 9.04 7.59
N LEU A 95 4.32 9.41 8.82
CA LEU A 95 3.29 8.71 9.59
C LEU A 95 1.95 9.44 9.44
N LEU A 96 0.88 8.70 9.17
CA LEU A 96 -0.47 9.25 9.23
C LEU A 96 -0.81 9.57 10.68
N ASN A 97 -1.32 10.77 10.92
CA ASN A 97 -1.64 11.24 12.25
C ASN A 97 -2.90 12.13 12.25
N VAL A 98 -3.38 12.46 13.44
CA VAL A 98 -4.51 13.37 13.68
C VAL A 98 -4.14 14.85 13.55
N GLY A 99 -2.86 15.15 13.38
CA GLY A 99 -2.31 16.51 13.32
C GLY A 99 -0.88 16.49 12.83
N ARG A 100 -0.43 17.61 12.25
CA ARG A 100 0.95 17.76 11.76
C ARG A 100 1.94 18.18 12.84
N GLU A 101 1.46 18.70 13.96
CA GLU A 101 2.29 19.28 15.00
C GLU A 101 3.10 18.21 15.77
N PRO A 102 4.35 18.51 16.17
CA PRO A 102 5.09 17.66 17.09
C PRO A 102 4.28 17.41 18.38
N GLY A 103 4.22 16.15 18.82
CA GLY A 103 3.49 15.76 20.04
C GLY A 103 2.00 15.43 19.85
N LYS A 104 1.47 15.50 18.62
CA LYS A 104 0.15 14.93 18.29
C LYS A 104 0.24 13.43 18.04
N GLY A 105 -0.88 12.73 18.20
CA GLY A 105 -0.97 11.29 17.99
C GLY A 105 -0.75 10.48 19.25
N THR A 106 -0.89 9.17 19.11
CA THR A 106 -0.75 8.21 20.22
C THR A 106 0.73 8.08 20.64
N PRO A 107 1.02 7.60 21.87
CA PRO A 107 2.39 7.33 22.29
C PRO A 107 3.14 6.40 21.33
N VAL A 108 2.43 5.46 20.70
CA VAL A 108 2.97 4.55 19.68
C VAL A 108 3.46 5.32 18.45
N ILE A 109 2.66 6.25 17.93
CA ILE A 109 3.02 7.08 16.77
C ILE A 109 4.19 8.01 17.09
N GLN A 110 4.18 8.62 18.28
CA GLN A 110 5.25 9.53 18.71
C GLN A 110 6.59 8.80 18.86
N GLU A 111 6.58 7.60 19.45
CA GLU A 111 7.78 6.79 19.59
C GLU A 111 8.31 6.30 18.22
N ALA A 112 7.42 5.88 17.33
CA ALA A 112 7.80 5.54 15.95
C ALA A 112 8.43 6.74 15.23
N ALA A 113 7.84 7.94 15.33
CA ALA A 113 8.37 9.15 14.72
C ALA A 113 9.77 9.51 15.24
N ARG A 114 10.00 9.39 16.55
CA ARG A 114 11.31 9.62 17.17
C ARG A 114 12.40 8.71 16.59
N ARG A 115 12.06 7.43 16.37
CA ARG A 115 12.97 6.44 15.78
C ARG A 115 13.18 6.67 14.29
N LEU A 116 12.12 7.01 13.55
CA LEU A 116 12.18 7.27 12.11
C LEU A 116 12.98 8.53 11.76
N ALA A 117 12.98 9.54 12.62
CA ALA A 117 13.78 10.75 12.44
C ALA A 117 15.29 10.49 12.37
N GLN A 118 15.74 9.32 12.84
CA GLN A 118 17.14 8.91 12.83
C GLN A 118 17.48 7.99 11.65
N SER A 119 16.50 7.64 10.80
CA SER A 119 16.68 6.71 9.69
C SER A 119 17.51 7.31 8.55
N PRO A 120 18.62 6.69 8.13
CA PRO A 120 19.39 7.15 6.98
C PRO A 120 18.82 6.69 5.63
N ALA A 121 17.88 5.73 5.61
CA ALA A 121 17.45 5.08 4.36
C ALA A 121 16.48 5.90 3.50
N PHE A 122 15.84 6.92 4.07
CA PHE A 122 14.80 7.71 3.42
C PHE A 122 14.64 9.07 4.10
N ASP A 123 13.87 9.97 3.50
CA ASP A 123 13.59 11.28 4.08
C ASP A 123 12.33 11.21 4.93
N PHE A 124 12.50 11.10 6.26
CA PHE A 124 11.35 11.15 7.18
C PHE A 124 10.85 12.58 7.33
N ILE A 125 9.63 12.86 6.86
CA ILE A 125 9.04 14.21 6.85
C ILE A 125 8.09 14.48 8.02
N GLY A 126 8.00 13.56 8.98
CA GLY A 126 7.13 13.70 10.16
C GLY A 126 5.71 13.18 9.91
N PHE A 127 4.73 14.01 10.28
CA PHE A 127 3.31 13.64 10.28
C PHE A 127 2.56 14.21 9.08
N VAL A 128 1.61 13.44 8.57
CA VAL A 128 0.62 13.87 7.56
C VAL A 128 -0.79 13.56 8.04
N GLU A 129 -1.76 14.34 7.58
CA GLU A 129 -3.18 14.11 7.87
C GLU A 129 -3.88 13.38 6.72
N GLY A 130 -5.11 12.91 6.95
CA GLY A 130 -5.89 12.23 5.91
C GLY A 130 -6.16 13.10 4.67
N SER A 131 -6.22 14.42 4.84
CA SER A 131 -6.34 15.42 3.76
C SER A 131 -5.14 15.44 2.82
N ASP A 132 -3.97 15.00 3.30
CA ASP A 132 -2.70 15.10 2.60
C ASP A 132 -2.36 13.90 1.73
N LEU A 133 -3.05 12.78 1.95
CA LEU A 133 -2.78 11.50 1.29
C LEU A 133 -2.78 11.60 -0.25
N TYR A 134 -3.65 12.47 -0.78
CA TYR A 134 -3.82 12.70 -2.22
C TYR A 134 -3.07 13.95 -2.72
N ALA A 135 -2.40 14.69 -1.83
CA ALA A 135 -1.77 15.99 -2.12
C ALA A 135 -0.32 15.90 -2.59
N ALA A 136 0.24 14.70 -2.75
CA ALA A 136 1.63 14.44 -3.15
C ALA A 136 2.70 14.98 -2.18
N VAL A 137 2.37 15.07 -0.89
CA VAL A 137 3.29 15.53 0.15
C VAL A 137 4.31 14.47 0.56
N ALA A 138 3.96 13.19 0.43
CA ALA A 138 4.77 12.04 0.78
C ALA A 138 4.71 10.99 -0.33
N ASP A 139 5.77 10.20 -0.44
CA ASP A 139 5.84 9.07 -1.36
C ASP A 139 5.35 7.79 -0.67
N VAL A 140 5.55 7.72 0.65
CA VAL A 140 5.11 6.62 1.53
C VAL A 140 4.45 7.20 2.78
N VAL A 141 3.28 6.69 3.13
CA VAL A 141 2.56 7.01 4.36
C VAL A 141 2.27 5.72 5.11
N VAL A 142 2.59 5.72 6.41
CA VAL A 142 2.46 4.56 7.28
C VAL A 142 1.46 4.81 8.41
N CYS A 143 0.61 3.82 8.68
CA CYS A 143 -0.35 3.75 9.78
C CYS A 143 -0.60 2.29 10.19
N ASP A 144 -1.38 2.13 11.26
CA ASP A 144 -1.95 0.83 11.61
C ASP A 144 -2.99 0.39 10.56
N GLY A 145 -3.22 -0.92 10.50
CA GLY A 145 -4.09 -1.50 9.48
C GLY A 145 -5.57 -1.17 9.67
N PHE A 146 -6.03 -0.89 10.89
CA PHE A 146 -7.40 -0.43 11.11
C PHE A 146 -7.61 0.95 10.46
N THR A 147 -6.75 1.92 10.81
CA THR A 147 -6.78 3.28 10.27
C THR A 147 -6.62 3.28 8.74
N GLY A 148 -5.62 2.58 8.21
CA GLY A 148 -5.37 2.54 6.78
C GLY A 148 -6.51 1.88 5.98
N ASN A 149 -7.12 0.81 6.52
CA ASN A 149 -8.29 0.19 5.88
C ASN A 149 -9.50 1.13 5.88
N ALA A 150 -9.77 1.79 7.00
CA ALA A 150 -10.88 2.73 7.13
C ALA A 150 -10.73 3.92 6.17
N VAL A 151 -9.53 4.49 6.09
CA VAL A 151 -9.21 5.59 5.18
C VAL A 151 -9.37 5.19 3.71
N LEU A 152 -8.80 4.04 3.32
CA LEU A 152 -8.89 3.54 1.95
C LEU A 152 -10.35 3.32 1.53
N LYS A 153 -11.11 2.58 2.34
CA LYS A 153 -12.53 2.29 2.03
C LYS A 153 -13.41 3.53 2.03
N SER A 154 -13.15 4.48 2.93
CA SER A 154 -13.90 5.75 2.94
C SER A 154 -13.64 6.55 1.67
N GLY A 155 -12.37 6.60 1.21
CA GLY A 155 -12.01 7.24 -0.06
C GLY A 155 -12.70 6.58 -1.26
N GLU A 156 -12.65 5.25 -1.35
CA GLU A 156 -13.33 4.48 -2.40
C GLU A 156 -14.85 4.71 -2.40
N ALA A 157 -15.49 4.71 -1.23
CA ALA A 157 -16.92 4.94 -1.10
C ALA A 157 -17.33 6.36 -1.52
N LEU A 158 -16.54 7.37 -1.13
CA LEU A 158 -16.78 8.76 -1.52
C LEU A 158 -16.65 8.94 -3.04
N LEU A 159 -15.66 8.31 -3.67
CA LEU A 159 -15.48 8.36 -5.12
C LEU A 159 -16.65 7.72 -5.86
N ARG A 160 -17.11 6.55 -5.40
CA ARG A 160 -18.31 5.89 -5.95
C ARG A 160 -19.53 6.81 -5.86
N LEU A 161 -19.76 7.44 -4.71
CA LEU A 161 -20.86 8.38 -4.51
C LEU A 161 -20.76 9.60 -5.46
N LEU A 162 -19.57 10.16 -5.66
CA LEU A 162 -19.37 11.29 -6.58
C LEU A 162 -19.64 10.89 -8.03
N VAL A 163 -19.20 9.71 -8.46
CA VAL A 163 -19.48 9.17 -9.79
C VAL A 163 -20.98 8.91 -9.97
N GLU A 164 -21.65 8.30 -9.00
CA GLU A 164 -23.10 8.07 -9.03
C GLU A 164 -23.89 9.38 -9.15
N ARG A 165 -23.52 10.41 -8.38
CA ARG A 165 -24.17 11.73 -8.45
C ARG A 165 -23.89 12.47 -9.75
N SER A 166 -22.75 12.26 -10.39
CA SER A 166 -22.49 12.81 -11.73
C SER A 166 -23.46 12.26 -12.79
N GLY A 167 -24.09 11.12 -12.50
CA GLY A 167 -25.16 10.53 -13.30
C GLY A 167 -26.49 11.31 -13.27
N THR A 168 -26.76 12.26 -12.38
CA THR A 168 -28.06 12.98 -12.43
C THR A 168 -28.18 14.01 -13.56
N ALA A 169 -27.17 14.11 -14.43
CA ALA A 169 -27.14 15.01 -15.57
C ALA A 169 -28.10 14.55 -16.70
N SER A 170 -28.62 15.51 -17.48
CA SER A 170 -29.46 15.25 -18.65
C SER A 170 -28.73 14.40 -19.71
N TRP A 171 -29.47 13.81 -20.65
CA TRP A 171 -28.91 12.91 -21.68
C TRP A 171 -27.78 13.57 -22.51
N LEU A 172 -27.92 14.86 -22.81
CA LEU A 172 -26.95 15.67 -23.55
C LEU A 172 -25.69 15.92 -22.71
N GLU A 173 -25.87 16.31 -21.46
CA GLU A 173 -24.77 16.55 -20.52
C GLU A 173 -24.00 15.26 -20.25
N ARG A 174 -24.68 14.12 -20.07
CA ARG A 174 -24.03 12.82 -19.95
C ARG A 174 -23.19 12.48 -21.18
N ARG A 175 -23.70 12.68 -22.40
CA ARG A 175 -22.96 12.32 -23.62
C ARG A 175 -21.69 13.15 -23.83
N LEU A 176 -21.70 14.41 -23.37
CA LEU A 176 -20.54 15.32 -23.44
C LEU A 176 -19.56 15.12 -22.28
N LEU A 177 -20.07 14.94 -21.06
CA LEU A 177 -19.26 14.89 -19.85
C LEU A 177 -18.72 13.48 -19.57
N GLN A 178 -19.43 12.42 -19.94
CA GLN A 178 -19.03 11.04 -19.62
C GLN A 178 -17.64 10.67 -20.16
N PRO A 179 -17.25 10.96 -21.43
CA PRO A 179 -15.91 10.63 -21.91
C PRO A 179 -14.83 11.40 -21.16
N TRP A 180 -15.09 12.67 -20.84
CA TRP A 180 -14.17 13.54 -20.10
C TRP A 180 -14.03 13.09 -18.64
N LEU A 181 -15.15 12.82 -17.96
CA LEU A 181 -15.19 12.30 -16.59
C LEU A 181 -14.52 10.93 -16.50
N ALA A 182 -14.86 10.00 -17.39
CA ALA A 182 -14.25 8.67 -17.44
C ALA A 182 -12.73 8.78 -17.59
N ARG A 183 -12.24 9.64 -18.49
CA ARG A 183 -10.80 9.85 -18.68
C ARG A 183 -10.15 10.53 -17.47
N ARG A 184 -10.82 11.49 -16.83
CA ARG A 184 -10.28 12.29 -15.71
C ARG A 184 -10.26 11.52 -14.38
N PHE A 185 -11.26 10.67 -14.17
CA PHE A 185 -11.45 9.87 -12.96
C PHE A 185 -11.01 8.42 -13.10
N ARG A 186 -10.52 7.97 -14.27
CA ARG A 186 -9.98 6.62 -14.47
C ARG A 186 -8.98 6.21 -13.40
N HIS A 187 -8.05 7.10 -13.05
CA HIS A 187 -7.02 6.85 -12.03
C HIS A 187 -7.56 6.71 -10.60
N TRP A 188 -8.84 6.99 -10.40
CA TRP A 188 -9.56 6.90 -9.13
C TRP A 188 -10.48 5.68 -9.06
N ASP A 189 -10.62 4.93 -10.16
CA ASP A 189 -11.43 3.71 -10.19
C ASP A 189 -10.81 2.64 -9.27
N PRO A 190 -11.54 2.19 -8.23
CA PRO A 190 -11.07 1.14 -7.33
C PRO A 190 -10.74 -0.17 -8.05
N GLU A 191 -11.46 -0.51 -9.13
CA GLU A 191 -11.17 -1.75 -9.89
C GLU A 191 -9.82 -1.67 -10.60
N LEU A 192 -9.48 -0.49 -11.14
CA LEU A 192 -8.18 -0.25 -11.79
C LEU A 192 -6.99 -0.22 -10.82
N ARG A 193 -7.27 -0.32 -9.52
CA ARG A 193 -6.29 -0.20 -8.44
C ARG A 193 -6.29 -1.43 -7.53
N ASN A 194 -6.94 -2.49 -7.99
CA ASN A 194 -6.98 -3.74 -7.29
C ASN A 194 -5.59 -4.41 -7.23
N GLY A 195 -5.37 -5.20 -6.19
CA GLY A 195 -4.09 -5.81 -5.89
C GLY A 195 -3.28 -4.99 -4.89
N ALA A 196 -3.43 -5.31 -3.61
CA ALA A 196 -2.57 -4.80 -2.55
C ALA A 196 -1.45 -5.82 -2.26
N SER A 197 -0.19 -5.37 -2.27
CA SER A 197 0.97 -6.25 -2.08
C SER A 197 1.24 -6.46 -0.60
N PHE A 198 1.53 -7.68 -0.18
CA PHE A 198 2.10 -7.94 1.14
C PHE A 198 3.61 -7.73 1.09
N LEU A 199 4.07 -6.66 1.71
CA LEU A 199 5.50 -6.39 1.87
C LEU A 199 6.04 -7.12 3.09
N GLY A 200 7.32 -7.52 3.03
CA GLY A 200 7.99 -8.19 4.14
C GLY A 200 7.91 -9.71 4.12
N LEU A 201 7.28 -10.31 3.09
CA LEU A 201 7.38 -11.74 2.81
C LEU A 201 8.58 -12.03 1.89
N ASN A 202 9.11 -13.26 1.92
CA ASN A 202 10.23 -13.67 1.05
C ASN A 202 9.85 -13.81 -0.44
N ALA A 203 8.57 -13.66 -0.80
CA ALA A 203 8.10 -13.74 -2.17
C ALA A 203 6.92 -12.79 -2.42
N VAL A 204 6.59 -12.58 -3.69
CA VAL A 204 5.49 -11.70 -4.11
C VAL A 204 4.14 -12.35 -3.80
N VAL A 205 3.39 -11.71 -2.90
CA VAL A 205 2.04 -12.12 -2.51
C VAL A 205 1.10 -10.92 -2.60
N VAL A 206 0.04 -11.04 -3.39
CA VAL A 206 -0.92 -9.95 -3.62
C VAL A 206 -2.32 -10.33 -3.13
N LYS A 207 -3.02 -9.37 -2.53
CA LYS A 207 -4.44 -9.46 -2.17
C LYS A 207 -5.27 -8.74 -3.21
N SER A 208 -6.10 -9.49 -3.93
CA SER A 208 -7.20 -8.93 -4.73
C SER A 208 -8.41 -8.68 -3.84
N HIS A 209 -9.23 -7.67 -4.14
CA HIS A 209 -10.52 -7.48 -3.51
C HIS A 209 -11.45 -8.67 -3.81
N GLY A 210 -12.29 -9.05 -2.84
CA GLY A 210 -13.15 -10.23 -2.96
C GLY A 210 -14.30 -10.03 -3.96
N ALA A 211 -14.76 -8.79 -4.11
CA ALA A 211 -15.80 -8.40 -5.06
C ALA A 211 -15.23 -7.85 -6.39
N ALA A 212 -13.94 -8.07 -6.68
CA ALA A 212 -13.35 -7.60 -7.93
C ALA A 212 -13.92 -8.36 -9.13
N GLY A 213 -14.36 -7.62 -10.15
CA GLY A 213 -14.69 -8.18 -11.46
C GLY A 213 -13.44 -8.58 -12.26
N GLU A 214 -13.65 -8.99 -13.52
CA GLU A 214 -12.59 -9.43 -14.43
C GLU A 214 -11.49 -8.37 -14.59
N VAL A 215 -11.88 -7.10 -14.83
CA VAL A 215 -10.95 -5.97 -14.95
C VAL A 215 -10.10 -5.82 -13.69
N GLY A 216 -10.73 -5.85 -12.52
CA GLY A 216 -10.01 -5.78 -11.26
C GLY A 216 -9.03 -6.95 -11.08
N LEU A 217 -9.40 -8.17 -11.47
CA LEU A 217 -8.52 -9.32 -11.36
C LEU A 217 -7.30 -9.18 -12.28
N VAL A 218 -7.48 -8.70 -13.52
CA VAL A 218 -6.37 -8.39 -14.45
C VAL A 218 -5.41 -7.39 -13.81
N GLN A 219 -5.93 -6.34 -13.17
CA GLN A 219 -5.11 -5.32 -12.51
C GLN A 219 -4.31 -5.87 -11.32
N ALA A 220 -4.90 -6.81 -10.56
CA ALA A 220 -4.17 -7.51 -9.50
C ALA A 220 -3.06 -8.42 -10.05
N ILE A 221 -3.27 -9.05 -11.21
CA ILE A 221 -2.23 -9.83 -11.92
C ILE A 221 -1.12 -8.90 -12.41
N GLU A 222 -1.45 -7.79 -13.08
CA GLU A 222 -0.49 -6.78 -13.51
C GLU A 222 0.30 -6.20 -12.33
N ARG A 223 -0.31 -6.10 -11.15
CA ARG A 223 0.40 -5.71 -9.93
C ARG A 223 1.39 -6.78 -9.48
N ALA A 224 0.98 -8.05 -9.41
CA ALA A 224 1.88 -9.14 -9.06
C ALA A 224 3.05 -9.26 -10.05
N LEU A 225 2.81 -9.07 -11.36
CA LEU A 225 3.86 -9.06 -12.38
C LEU A 225 4.88 -7.95 -12.13
N ARG A 226 4.42 -6.71 -11.91
CA ARG A 226 5.32 -5.58 -11.60
C ARG A 226 6.15 -5.83 -10.34
N ASP A 227 5.55 -6.38 -9.29
CA ASP A 227 6.27 -6.68 -8.05
C ASP A 227 7.32 -7.79 -8.27
N VAL A 228 7.09 -8.74 -9.18
CA VAL A 228 8.06 -9.77 -9.58
C VAL A 228 9.17 -9.17 -10.45
N GLU A 229 8.83 -8.39 -11.48
CA GLU A 229 9.79 -7.77 -12.40
C GLU A 229 10.75 -6.81 -11.70
N THR A 230 10.26 -6.13 -10.66
CA THR A 230 11.09 -5.25 -9.83
C THR A 230 11.89 -6.00 -8.77
N ASP A 231 11.69 -7.31 -8.63
CA ASP A 231 12.22 -8.12 -7.54
C ASP A 231 12.00 -7.46 -6.17
N LEU A 232 10.74 -7.11 -5.91
CA LEU A 232 10.35 -6.28 -4.78
C LEU A 232 10.81 -6.84 -3.42
N PRO A 233 10.67 -8.14 -3.10
CA PRO A 233 11.18 -8.69 -1.85
C PRO A 233 12.69 -8.50 -1.67
N GLU A 234 13.47 -8.73 -2.73
CA GLU A 234 14.92 -8.62 -2.70
C GLU A 234 15.38 -7.17 -2.55
N ARG A 235 14.75 -6.24 -3.27
CA ARG A 235 15.05 -4.81 -3.12
C ARG A 235 14.79 -4.30 -1.71
N ILE A 236 13.68 -4.72 -1.12
CA ILE A 236 13.37 -4.41 0.28
C ILE A 236 14.44 -5.02 1.20
N ARG A 237 14.83 -6.28 0.98
CA ARG A 237 15.87 -6.96 1.76
C ARG A 237 17.20 -6.20 1.76
N LEU A 238 17.65 -5.73 0.59
CA LEU A 238 18.89 -4.97 0.44
C LEU A 238 18.84 -3.64 1.21
N ASN A 239 17.70 -2.95 1.19
CA ASN A 239 17.53 -1.68 1.88
C ASN A 239 17.44 -1.86 3.41
N LEU A 240 16.80 -2.94 3.87
CA LEU A 240 16.83 -3.33 5.28
C LEU A 240 18.25 -3.65 5.77
N ALA A 241 19.07 -4.29 4.94
CA ALA A 241 20.48 -4.54 5.29
C ALA A 241 21.30 -3.25 5.38
N ALA A 242 21.04 -2.26 4.51
CA ALA A 242 21.72 -0.97 4.53
C ALA A 242 21.44 -0.15 5.82
N LEU A 243 20.27 -0.33 6.43
CA LEU A 243 19.93 0.28 7.73
C LEU A 243 20.80 -0.21 8.90
N LYS A 244 21.45 -1.37 8.77
CA LYS A 244 22.35 -1.93 9.81
C LYS A 244 23.78 -1.42 9.72
N ALA A 245 24.16 -0.82 8.60
CA ALA A 245 25.54 -0.42 8.33
C ALA A 245 25.88 0.98 8.88
N VAL A 246 24.97 1.58 9.65
CA VAL A 246 25.09 2.90 10.31
C VAL A 246 24.93 2.70 11.81
#